data_AF-A0A9W9ABA0-F1
#
_entry.id   AF-A0A9W9ABA0-F1
#
_cell.length_a   1.000
_cell.length_b   1.000
_cell.length_c   1.000
_cell.angle_alpha   90.00
_cell.angle_beta   90.00
_cell.angle_gamma   90.00
#
_symmetry.space_group_name_H-M   'P 1'
#
loop_
_entity.id
_entity.type
_entity.pdbx_description
1 polymer ?
#
loop_
_entity_poly.entity_id
_entity_poly.type
_entity_poly.pdbx_seq_one_letter_code
_entity_poly.pdbx_strand_id
1 'polypeptide(L)'
;MQSFRRSGSRSIYVLMLAYGASTATIVLPCIVHFLQEHLNMTSSQRLMLLSSYVPFFLVPLLMAADAGFRVYNIVAYIEGKGKTE
;
A
#
# COMPACT_ATOMS: atom_id res chain seq x y z
N MET A 1 -16.64 -11.88 -22.37
CA MET A 1 -15.59 -11.45 -21.42
C MET A 1 -15.56 -12.46 -20.28
N GLN A 2 -14.84 -13.56 -20.48
CA GLN A 2 -14.86 -14.70 -19.56
C GLN A 2 -13.67 -14.65 -18.59
N SER A 3 -13.96 -15.03 -17.34
CA SER A 3 -13.07 -15.75 -16.43
C SER A 3 -11.97 -14.97 -15.69
N PHE A 4 -12.37 -14.11 -14.74
CA PHE A 4 -11.56 -13.87 -13.53
C PHE A 4 -11.86 -14.99 -12.51
N ARG A 5 -11.20 -16.13 -12.68
CA ARG A 5 -11.35 -17.34 -11.86
C ARG A 5 -11.03 -17.03 -10.40
N ARG A 6 -12.08 -17.03 -9.55
CA ARG A 6 -12.02 -16.87 -8.10
C ARG A 6 -11.27 -18.03 -7.43
N SER A 7 -9.94 -17.96 -7.39
CA SER A 7 -9.18 -18.54 -6.27
C SER A 7 -9.11 -17.47 -5.16
N GLY A 8 -10.29 -17.03 -4.72
CA GLY A 8 -10.53 -15.64 -4.29
C GLY A 8 -10.31 -15.31 -2.81
N SER A 9 -9.92 -16.26 -1.96
CA SER A 9 -9.80 -15.97 -0.52
C SER A 9 -8.40 -15.47 -0.13
N ARG A 10 -7.32 -16.09 -0.62
CA ARG A 10 -5.93 -15.73 -0.23
C ARG A 10 -5.21 -14.86 -1.26
N SER A 11 -5.47 -15.09 -2.55
CA SER A 11 -4.81 -14.37 -3.65
C SER A 11 -5.13 -12.86 -3.63
N ILE A 12 -6.34 -12.48 -3.19
CA ILE A 12 -6.74 -11.08 -3.13
C ILE A 12 -5.89 -10.26 -2.14
N TYR A 13 -5.45 -10.85 -1.02
CA TYR A 13 -4.56 -10.17 -0.07
C TYR A 13 -3.20 -9.88 -0.69
N VAL A 14 -2.66 -10.80 -1.50
CA VAL A 14 -1.39 -10.60 -2.21
C VAL A 14 -1.52 -9.51 -3.26
N LEU A 15 -2.61 -9.49 -4.03
CA LEU A 15 -2.88 -8.44 -5.01
C LEU A 15 -3.07 -7.07 -4.35
N MET A 16 -3.81 -7.02 -3.24
CA MET A 16 -4.02 -5.79 -2.47
C MET A 16 -2.73 -5.27 -1.83
N LEU A 17 -1.86 -6.17 -1.35
CA LEU A 17 -0.55 -5.84 -0.83
C LEU A 17 0.35 -5.25 -1.93
N ALA A 18 0.46 -5.94 -3.08
CA ALA A 18 1.26 -5.47 -4.21
C ALA A 18 0.75 -4.12 -4.76
N TYR A 19 -0.57 -3.96 -4.86
CA TYR A 19 -1.18 -2.70 -5.26
C TYR A 19 -0.88 -1.58 -4.25
N GLY A 20 -1.18 -1.78 -2.97
CA GLY A 20 -0.97 -0.77 -1.93
C GLY A 20 0.50 -0.34 -1.81
N ALA A 21 1.43 -1.30 -1.88
CA ALA A 21 2.86 -1.03 -1.87
C ALA A 21 3.31 -0.25 -3.11
N SER A 22 2.81 -0.61 -4.30
CA SER A 22 3.13 0.10 -5.55
C SER A 22 2.61 1.54 -5.52
N THR A 23 1.37 1.74 -5.08
CA THR A 23 0.78 3.08 -4.94
C THR A 23 1.56 3.94 -3.95
N ALA A 24 1.90 3.40 -2.77
CA ALA A 24 2.72 4.13 -1.80
C ALA A 24 4.10 4.50 -2.36
N THR A 25 4.73 3.58 -3.11
CA THR A 25 6.05 3.80 -3.74
C THR A 25 6.02 4.88 -4.82
N ILE A 26 4.92 5.01 -5.57
CA ILE A 26 4.76 6.06 -6.58
C ILE A 26 4.46 7.42 -5.93
N VAL A 27 3.69 7.45 -4.84
CA VAL A 27 3.33 8.71 -4.15
C VAL A 27 4.51 9.27 -3.34
N LEU A 28 5.42 8.43 -2.86
CA LEU A 28 6.60 8.84 -2.11
C LEU A 28 7.48 9.89 -2.85
N PRO A 29 7.95 9.66 -4.09
CA PRO A 29 8.72 10.66 -4.83
C PRO A 29 7.92 11.92 -5.11
N CYS A 30 6.58 11.83 -5.28
CA CYS A 30 5.74 13.02 -5.42
C CYS A 30 5.78 13.90 -4.16
N ILE A 31 5.66 13.32 -2.97
CA ILE A 31 5.72 14.06 -1.70
C ILE A 31 7.12 14.65 -1.48
N VAL A 32 8.17 13.86 -1.75
CA VAL A 32 9.57 14.30 -1.61
C VAL A 32 9.86 15.47 -2.55
N HIS A 33 9.40 15.39 -3.80
CA HIS A 33 9.54 16.46 -4.77
C HIS A 33 8.86 17.75 -4.28
N PHE A 34 7.60 17.70 -3.84
CA PHE A 34 6.92 18.85 -3.22
C PHE A 34 7.65 19.41 -1.98
N LEU A 35 8.38 18.56 -1.25
CA LEU A 35 9.15 19.01 -0.09
C LEU A 35 10.43 19.76 -0.48
N GLN A 36 11.12 19.28 -1.50
CA GLN A 36 12.40 19.82 -1.96
C GLN A 36 12.25 21.01 -2.90
N GLU A 37 11.13 21.08 -3.63
CA GLU A 37 10.93 22.12 -4.60
C GLU A 37 10.52 23.44 -3.93
N HIS A 38 11.36 24.45 -4.11
CA HIS A 38 11.03 25.85 -3.79
C HIS A 38 10.14 26.41 -4.90
N LEU A 39 8.94 25.85 -5.05
CA LEU A 39 7.92 26.48 -5.85
C LEU A 39 7.62 27.84 -5.23
N ASN A 40 7.40 28.87 -6.07
CA ASN A 40 6.94 30.21 -5.66
C ASN A 40 5.49 30.17 -5.11
N MET A 41 5.16 29.15 -4.31
CA MET A 41 3.90 28.96 -3.63
C MET A 41 4.03 29.42 -2.20
N THR A 42 2.99 30.10 -1.74
CA THR A 42 2.86 30.50 -0.35
C THR A 42 2.83 29.25 0.54
N SER A 43 3.38 29.33 1.75
CA SER A 43 3.45 28.20 2.69
C SER A 43 2.08 27.55 2.95
N SER A 44 1.01 28.35 2.91
CA SER A 44 -0.38 27.89 3.02
C SER A 44 -0.84 27.01 1.86
N GLN A 45 -0.49 27.37 0.62
CA GLN A 45 -0.82 26.58 -0.56
C GLN A 45 -0.08 25.24 -0.54
N ARG A 46 1.21 25.26 -0.17
CA ARG A 46 2.01 24.04 0.00
C ARG A 46 1.41 23.11 1.06
N LEU A 47 0.97 23.65 2.19
CA LEU A 47 0.38 22.86 3.28
C LEU A 47 -0.97 22.23 2.88
N MET A 48 -1.77 22.95 2.10
CA MET A 48 -3.03 22.45 1.53
C MET A 48 -2.81 21.32 0.50
N LEU A 49 -1.76 21.42 -0.32
CA LEU A 49 -1.37 20.32 -1.21
C LEU A 49 -0.86 19.13 -0.39
N LEU A 50 0.02 19.36 0.58
CA LEU A 50 0.55 18.27 1.41
C LEU A 50 -0.56 17.53 2.13
N SER A 51 -1.52 18.25 2.72
CA SER A 51 -2.66 17.64 3.41
C SER A 51 -3.49 16.75 2.48
N SER A 52 -3.52 17.06 1.18
CA SER A 52 -4.23 16.27 0.18
C SER A 52 -3.42 15.04 -0.24
N TYR A 53 -2.10 15.12 -0.35
CA TYR A 53 -1.23 13.99 -0.74
C TYR A 53 -0.99 12.98 0.40
N VAL A 54 -0.95 13.44 1.65
CA VAL A 54 -0.78 12.60 2.85
C VAL A 54 -1.77 11.42 2.91
N PRO A 55 -3.10 11.58 2.75
CA PRO A 55 -4.03 10.46 2.76
C PRO A 55 -3.82 9.50 1.58
N PHE A 56 -3.44 10.00 0.40
CA PHE A 56 -3.13 9.14 -0.75
C PHE A 56 -1.85 8.31 -0.56
N PHE A 57 -0.98 8.68 0.37
CA PHE A 57 0.16 7.87 0.77
C PHE A 57 -0.16 6.95 1.96
N LEU A 58 -0.74 7.51 3.03
CA LEU A 58 -1.00 6.79 4.27
C LEU A 58 -2.03 5.67 4.11
N VAL A 59 -3.11 5.91 3.37
CA VAL A 59 -4.17 4.91 3.22
C VAL A 59 -3.66 3.66 2.48
N PRO A 60 -2.99 3.77 1.31
CA PRO A 60 -2.40 2.60 0.65
C PRO A 60 -1.30 1.92 1.46
N LEU A 61 -0.51 2.68 2.22
CA LEU A 61 0.53 2.13 3.10
C LEU A 61 -0.07 1.29 4.23
N LEU A 62 -1.07 1.83 4.94
CA LEU A 62 -1.76 1.10 6.01
C LEU A 62 -2.52 -0.11 5.48
N MET A 63 -3.13 0.02 4.31
CA MET A 63 -3.77 -1.09 3.61
C MET A 63 -2.76 -2.20 3.26
N ALA A 64 -1.59 -1.84 2.73
CA ALA A 64 -0.51 -2.80 2.44
C ALA A 64 0.02 -3.46 3.71
N ALA A 65 0.15 -2.71 4.81
CA ALA A 65 0.55 -3.24 6.11
C ALA A 65 -0.48 -4.24 6.66
N ASP A 66 -1.78 -3.90 6.70
CA ASP A 66 -2.85 -4.81 7.15
C ASP A 66 -2.87 -6.10 6.32
N ALA A 67 -2.83 -5.99 4.98
CA ALA A 67 -2.77 -7.14 4.10
C ALA A 67 -1.49 -7.97 4.30
N GLY A 68 -0.35 -7.31 4.53
CA GLY A 68 0.94 -7.92 4.85
C GLY A 68 0.90 -8.76 6.12
N PHE A 69 0.35 -8.22 7.22
CA PHE A 69 0.22 -8.96 8.48
C PHE A 69 -0.70 -10.18 8.33
N ARG A 70 -1.82 -10.06 7.60
CA ARG A 70 -2.72 -11.19 7.33
C ARG A 70 -2.03 -12.29 6.52
N VAL A 71 -1.28 -11.93 5.48
CA VAL A 71 -0.53 -12.89 4.66
C VAL A 71 0.57 -13.55 5.48
N TYR A 72 1.31 -12.80 6.30
CA TYR A 72 2.34 -13.32 7.18
C TYR A 72 1.79 -14.39 8.14
N ASN A 73 0.67 -14.10 8.81
CA ASN A 73 0.03 -15.05 9.72
C ASN A 73 -0.42 -16.33 9.00
N ILE A 74 -0.93 -16.22 7.77
CA ILE A 74 -1.32 -17.38 6.95
C ILE A 74 -0.10 -18.23 6.61
N VAL A 75 1.01 -17.61 6.20
CA VAL A 75 2.25 -18.34 5.84
C VAL A 75 2.84 -19.04 7.07
N ALA A 76 2.93 -18.35 8.20
CA ALA A 76 3.43 -18.91 9.46
C ALA A 76 2.58 -20.12 9.92
N TYR A 77 1.26 -20.04 9.80
CA TYR A 77 0.35 -21.15 10.12
C TYR A 77 0.58 -22.37 9.21
N ILE A 78 0.73 -22.15 7.90
CA ILE A 78 0.98 -23.24 6.94
C ILE A 78 2.35 -23.91 7.21
N GLU A 79 3.38 -23.13 7.50
CA GLU A 79 4.71 -23.67 7.81
C GLU A 79 4.71 -24.51 9.09
N GLY A 80 3.95 -24.10 10.12
CA GLY A 80 3.78 -24.88 11.34
C GLY A 80 3.06 -26.22 11.09
N LYS A 81 2.02 -26.22 10.25
CA LYS A 81 1.23 -27.43 9.97
C LYS A 81 2.02 -28.49 9.18
N GLY A 82 2.92 -28.08 8.30
CA GLY A 82 3.77 -28.99 7.51
C GLY A 82 4.87 -29.69 8.31
N LYS A 83 5.11 -29.32 9.57
CA LYS A 83 6.08 -29.98 10.47
C LYS A 83 5.43 -31.07 11.34
N THR A 84 4.10 -31.19 11.33
CA THR A 84 3.31 -32.13 12.14
C THR A 84 2.71 -33.30 11.35
N GLU A 85 2.88 -33.32 10.02
CA GLU A 85 2.56 -34.46 9.13
C GLU A 85 3.86 -35.18 8.75
#